data_AF-A0A2A4NAA2-F1
#
_entry.id   AF-A0A2A4NAA2-F1
#
_cell.length_a   1.000
_cell.length_b   1.000
_cell.length_c   1.000
_cell.angle_alpha   90.00
_cell.angle_beta   90.00
_cell.angle_gamma   90.00
#
_symmetry.space_group_name_H-M   'P 1'
#
loop_
_entity.id
_entity.type
_entity.pdbx_description
1 polymer ?
#
loop_
_entity_poly.entity_id
_entity_poly.type
_entity_poly.pdbx_seq_one_letter_code
_entity_poly.pdbx_strand_id
1 'polypeptide(L)' 'MPKQAKLNRIKSFKCYTIPEAADIAGVSTHTIRNWAKDGLRMLDASRPVLIRGDNLRDYIKGQRRNRRVSVQADEF' A
#
# COMPACT_ATOMS: atom_id res chain seq x y z
N MET A 1 -2.81 -15.18 4.78
CA MET A 1 -2.70 -13.81 4.22
C MET A 1 -1.54 -13.78 3.24
N PRO A 2 -1.64 -13.08 2.09
CA PRO A 2 -0.55 -13.06 1.13
C PRO A 2 0.68 -12.37 1.73
N LYS A 3 1.86 -12.97 1.48
CA LYS A 3 3.16 -12.46 1.94
C LYS A 3 3.50 -11.07 1.39
N GLN A 4 2.82 -10.65 0.31
CA GLN A 4 3.00 -9.36 -0.36
C GLN A 4 1.67 -8.83 -0.93
N ALA A 5 1.45 -7.52 -0.80
CA ALA A 5 0.31 -6.83 -1.42
C ALA A 5 0.42 -6.81 -2.95
N LYS A 6 -0.71 -7.03 -3.64
CA LYS A 6 -0.79 -7.08 -5.11
C LYS A 6 -0.80 -5.67 -5.70
N LEU A 7 0.21 -5.35 -6.52
CA LEU A 7 0.32 -4.03 -7.18
C LEU A 7 -0.40 -3.97 -8.54
N ASN A 8 -0.50 -5.09 -9.25
CA ASN A 8 -0.95 -5.12 -10.65
C ASN A 8 -2.44 -4.80 -10.82
N ARG A 9 -3.24 -4.95 -9.77
CA ARG A 9 -4.69 -4.70 -9.80
C ARG A 9 -5.07 -3.27 -9.39
N ILE A 10 -4.15 -2.54 -8.78
CA ILE A 10 -4.37 -1.15 -8.33
C ILE A 10 -4.23 -0.25 -9.55
N LYS A 11 -5.26 0.51 -9.92
CA LYS A 11 -5.21 1.51 -11.00
C LYS A 11 -4.80 2.86 -10.43
N SER A 12 -3.89 3.59 -11.10
CA SER A 12 -3.29 4.82 -10.56
C SER A 12 -4.30 5.94 -10.36
N PHE A 13 -5.17 6.13 -11.36
CA PHE A 13 -6.11 7.24 -11.44
C PHE A 13 -7.48 6.92 -10.81
N LYS A 14 -7.64 5.74 -10.21
CA LYS A 14 -8.88 5.37 -9.53
C LYS A 14 -8.74 5.64 -8.03
N CYS A 15 -9.80 6.19 -7.44
CA CYS A 15 -9.95 6.31 -6.00
C CYS A 15 -10.66 5.07 -5.46
N TYR A 16 -10.19 4.56 -4.34
CA TYR A 16 -10.68 3.35 -3.70
C TYR A 16 -11.10 3.66 -2.27
N THR A 17 -12.15 3.01 -1.79
CA THR A 17 -12.45 3.01 -0.36
C THR A 17 -11.49 2.05 0.37
N ILE A 18 -11.40 2.16 1.69
CA ILE A 18 -10.59 1.24 2.52
C ILE A 18 -10.91 -0.26 2.24
N PRO A 19 -12.18 -0.71 2.24
CA PRO A 19 -12.50 -2.11 1.93
C PRO A 19 -12.13 -2.48 0.49
N GLU A 20 -12.43 -1.63 -0.49
CA GLU A 20 -12.12 -1.91 -1.90
C GLU A 20 -10.61 -2.02 -2.14
N ALA A 21 -9.82 -1.12 -1.54
CA ALA A 21 -8.37 -1.18 -1.60
C ALA A 21 -7.81 -2.47 -0.96
N ALA A 22 -8.45 -2.95 0.12
CA ALA A 22 -8.04 -4.16 0.82
C ALA A 22 -8.24 -5.39 -0.07
N ASP A 23 -9.39 -5.50 -0.71
CA ASP A 23 -9.72 -6.59 -1.64
C ASP A 23 -8.78 -6.61 -2.85
N ILE A 24 -8.50 -5.44 -3.43
CA ILE A 24 -7.65 -5.30 -4.62
C ILE A 24 -6.19 -5.65 -4.29
N ALA A 25 -5.68 -5.12 -3.18
CA ALA A 25 -4.32 -5.38 -2.73
C ALA A 25 -4.17 -6.80 -2.12
N GLY A 26 -5.27 -7.45 -1.77
CA GLY A 26 -5.31 -8.75 -1.11
C GLY A 26 -4.89 -8.70 0.37
N VAL A 27 -5.06 -7.56 1.03
CA VAL A 27 -4.69 -7.36 2.46
C VAL A 27 -5.95 -7.16 3.30
N SER A 28 -5.81 -7.13 4.62
CA SER A 28 -6.95 -6.80 5.49
C SER A 28 -7.23 -5.30 5.54
N THR A 29 -8.47 -4.93 5.83
CA THR A 29 -8.84 -3.52 6.08
C THR A 29 -8.06 -2.91 7.24
N HIS A 30 -7.72 -3.71 8.26
CA HIS A 30 -6.86 -3.29 9.36
C HIS A 30 -5.45 -2.92 8.90
N THR A 31 -4.87 -3.71 7.99
CA THR A 31 -3.56 -3.39 7.38
C THR A 31 -3.58 -2.05 6.65
N ILE A 32 -4.63 -1.76 5.88
CA ILE A 32 -4.77 -0.47 5.19
C ILE A 32 -4.94 0.68 6.18
N ARG A 33 -5.68 0.48 7.28
CA ARG A 33 -5.78 1.48 8.35
C ARG A 33 -4.44 1.72 9.06
N ASN A 34 -3.64 0.68 9.24
CA ASN A 34 -2.29 0.84 9.79
C ASN A 34 -1.40 1.62 8.82
N TRP A 35 -1.46 1.34 7.51
CA TRP A 35 -0.78 2.16 6.51
C TRP A 35 -1.23 3.62 6.55
N ALA A 36 -2.51 3.90 6.80
CA ALA A 36 -3.02 5.25 7.02
C ALA A 36 -2.26 5.98 8.15
N LYS A 37 -2.05 5.28 9.27
CA LYS A 37 -1.33 5.79 10.43
C LYS A 37 0.16 5.94 10.15
N ASP A 38 0.74 5.02 9.37
CA ASP A 38 2.15 5.00 9.00
C ASP A 38 2.51 6.02 7.90
N GLY A 39 1.55 6.78 7.37
CA GLY A 39 1.78 7.87 6.42
C GLY A 39 1.25 7.66 4.99
N LEU A 40 0.35 6.69 4.77
CA LEU A 40 -0.37 6.57 3.50
C LEU A 40 -1.29 7.78 3.29
N ARG A 41 -1.04 8.55 2.23
CA ARG A 41 -1.89 9.70 1.85
C ARG A 41 -3.29 9.26 1.47
N MET A 42 -4.25 9.66 2.29
CA MET A 42 -5.68 9.50 2.04
C MET A 42 -6.29 10.84 1.61
N LEU A 43 -7.47 10.76 1.01
CA LEU A 43 -8.33 11.88 0.70
C LEU A 43 -9.41 11.90 1.79
N ASP A 44 -9.04 12.51 2.91
CA ASP A 44 -9.79 12.63 4.15
C ASP A 44 -10.75 13.84 4.17
N ALA A 45 -10.71 14.67 3.12
CA ALA A 45 -11.63 15.79 2.92
C ALA A 45 -13.09 15.37 2.64
N SER A 46 -13.33 14.10 2.27
CA SER A 46 -14.68 13.59 2.01
C SER A 46 -14.91 12.28 2.79
N ARG A 47 -16.14 12.10 3.31
CA ARG A 47 -16.59 10.82 3.83
C ARG A 47 -17.46 10.16 2.76
N PRO A 48 -17.14 8.95 2.30
CA PRO A 48 -16.15 8.00 2.84
C PRO A 48 -14.69 8.36 2.51
N VAL A 49 -13.75 7.98 3.38
CA VAL A 49 -12.31 8.18 3.18
C VAL A 49 -11.87 7.44 1.92
N LEU A 50 -11.30 8.17 0.97
CA LEU A 50 -10.81 7.61 -0.29
C LEU A 50 -9.29 7.54 -0.30
N ILE A 51 -8.75 6.53 -0.98
CA ILE A 51 -7.33 6.34 -1.20
C ILE A 51 -7.11 6.39 -2.70
N ARG A 52 -6.26 7.32 -3.14
CA ARG A 52 -5.88 7.40 -4.55
C ARG A 52 -4.94 6.23 -4.89
N GLY A 53 -5.18 5.55 -6.00
CA GLY A 53 -4.46 4.33 -6.33
C GLY A 53 -2.98 4.52 -6.65
N ASP A 54 -2.57 5.72 -7.07
CA ASP A 54 -1.16 6.11 -7.18
C ASP A 54 -0.48 6.13 -5.81
N ASN A 55 -1.06 6.82 -4.82
CA ASN A 55 -0.56 6.86 -3.44
C ASN A 55 -0.44 5.45 -2.85
N LEU A 56 -1.46 4.61 -3.04
CA LEU A 56 -1.44 3.22 -2.56
C LEU A 56 -0.32 2.41 -3.21
N ARG A 57 -0.13 2.56 -4.54
CA ARG A 57 0.91 1.84 -5.26
C ARG A 57 2.30 2.30 -4.83
N ASP A 58 2.50 3.59 -4.68
CA ASP A 58 3.80 4.17 -4.34
C ASP A 58 4.19 3.84 -2.90
N TYR A 59 3.22 3.82 -1.98
CA TYR A 59 3.43 3.36 -0.61
C TYR A 59 3.90 1.90 -0.57
N ILE A 60 3.21 0.99 -1.27
CA ILE A 60 3.58 -0.43 -1.30
C ILE A 60 4.96 -0.63 -1.97
N LYS A 61 5.26 0.12 -3.03
CA LYS A 61 6.60 0.12 -3.65
C LYS A 61 7.67 0.61 -2.69
N GLY A 62 7.40 1.68 -1.94
CA GLY A 62 8.28 2.21 -0.90
C GLY A 62 8.55 1.18 0.19
N GLN A 63 7.50 0.50 0.66
CA GLN A 63 7.63 -0.56 1.67
C GLN A 63 8.48 -1.74 1.16
N ARG A 64 8.30 -2.15 -0.10
CA ARG A 64 9.13 -3.19 -0.74
C ARG A 64 10.59 -2.77 -0.88
N ARG A 65 10.84 -1.50 -1.22
CA ARG A 65 12.20 -0.95 -1.30
C ARG A 65 12.85 -0.91 0.07
N ASN A 66 12.14 -0.48 1.11
CA ASN A 66 12.67 -0.42 2.47
C ASN A 66 13.01 -1.82 3.02
N ARG A 67 12.25 -2.84 2.61
CA ARG A 67 12.55 -4.24 2.96
C ARG A 67 13.74 -4.83 2.18
N ARG A 68 14.16 -4.22 1.07
CA ARG A 68 15.38 -4.67 0.37
C ARG A 68 16.58 -4.27 1.22
N VAL A 69 17.12 -5.25 1.95
CA VAL A 69 18.43 -5.15 2.57
C VAL A 69 19.46 -5.43 1.49
N SER A 70 20.40 -4.49 1.27
CA SER A 70 21.59 -4.79 0.48
C SER A 70 22.44 -5.77 1.27
N VAL A 71 22.53 -7.00 0.79
CA VAL A 71 23.58 -7.92 1.23
C VAL A 71 24.90 -7.25 0.84
N GLN A 72 25.77 -6.97 1.81
CA GLN A 72 27.14 -6.55 1.52
C GLN A 72 27.81 -7.69 0.73
N ALA A 73 28.41 -7.35 -0.40
CA ALA A 73 29.30 -8.26 -1.11
C ALA A 73 30.55 -8.45 -0.25
N ASP A 74 30.91 -9.72 -0.04
CA ASP A 74 32.15 -10.22 0.57
C ASP A 74 32.33 -10.09 2.09
N GLU A 75 32.01 -11.18 2.79
CA GLU A 75 32.87 -11.67 3.87
C GLU A 75 33.26 -13.11 3.51
N PHE A 76 34.57 -13.33 3.31
CA PHE A 76 35.20 -14.62 3.00
C PHE A 76 35.20 -15.57 4.19
#